data_AF-A0A954YXP9-F1
#
_entry.id   AF-A0A954YXP9-F1
#
_cell.length_a   1.000
_cell.length_b   1.000
_cell.length_c   1.000
_cell.angle_alpha   90.00
_cell.angle_beta   90.00
_cell.angle_gamma   90.00
#
_symmetry.space_group_name_H-M   'P 1'
#
loop_
_entity.id
_entity.type
_entity.pdbx_description
1 polymer ?
#
loop_
_entity_poly.entity_id
_entity_poly.type
_entity_poly.pdbx_seq_one_letter_code
_entity_poly.pdbx_strand_id
1 'polypeptide(L)'
;IEAAKKIPKDQWPELPNKEDAPQEDILIDILAAVIKDFCIQNHMSYGLLSKKQWLRDFVRSHTREDEADKPNPLTTGWRADCLGRLLEHMIEGRARIRIDRHEGEHRIVVDPMDAE
;
A
#
# COMPACT_ATOMS: atom_id res chain seq x y z
N ILE A 1 -16.46 -26.37 19.05
CA ILE A 1 -16.57 -26.89 17.66
C ILE A 1 -17.95 -27.49 17.40
N GLU A 2 -18.44 -28.42 18.23
CA GLU A 2 -19.77 -29.06 18.06
C GLU A 2 -20.95 -28.08 17.93
N ALA A 3 -20.96 -26.98 18.69
CA ALA A 3 -22.01 -25.96 18.60
C ALA A 3 -22.01 -25.23 17.24
N ALA A 4 -20.84 -24.95 16.67
CA ALA A 4 -20.71 -24.24 15.39
C ALA A 4 -21.21 -25.07 14.20
N LYS A 5 -21.04 -26.40 14.24
CA LYS A 5 -21.52 -27.31 13.18
C LYS A 5 -23.04 -27.40 13.08
N LYS A 6 -23.76 -27.00 14.15
CA LYS A 6 -25.22 -27.05 14.23
C LYS A 6 -25.88 -25.73 13.82
N ILE A 7 -25.10 -24.69 13.53
CA ILE A 7 -25.61 -23.38 13.13
C ILE A 7 -26.19 -23.49 11.71
N PRO A 8 -27.49 -23.19 11.52
CA PRO A 8 -28.13 -23.11 10.21
C PRO A 8 -27.39 -22.12 9.28
N LYS A 9 -27.38 -22.39 7.97
CA LYS A 9 -26.61 -21.58 6.99
C LYS A 9 -27.03 -20.12 6.92
N ASP A 10 -28.29 -19.83 7.19
CA ASP A 10 -28.89 -18.49 7.31
C ASP A 10 -28.38 -17.70 8.53
N GLN A 11 -27.72 -18.37 9.47
CA GLN A 11 -27.08 -17.76 10.65
C GLN A 11 -25.56 -17.75 10.56
N TRP A 12 -25.00 -18.12 9.40
CA TRP A 12 -23.57 -18.01 9.21
C TRP A 12 -23.16 -16.54 9.14
N PRO A 13 -22.01 -16.17 9.72
CA PRO A 13 -21.48 -14.84 9.55
C PRO A 13 -21.19 -14.62 8.07
N GLU A 14 -21.59 -13.46 7.56
CA GLU A 14 -21.18 -13.04 6.23
C GLU A 14 -19.68 -12.76 6.25
N LEU A 15 -18.94 -13.43 5.37
CA LEU A 15 -17.55 -13.07 5.13
C LEU A 15 -17.56 -11.73 4.42
N PRO A 16 -16.91 -10.68 4.97
CA PRO A 16 -16.87 -9.39 4.30
C PRO A 16 -16.10 -9.56 2.98
N ASN A 17 -16.80 -9.51 1.86
CA ASN A 17 -16.16 -9.42 0.55
C ASN A 17 -15.66 -7.98 0.38
N LYS A 18 -14.39 -7.75 0.71
CA LYS A 18 -13.75 -6.46 0.50
C LYS A 18 -12.97 -6.54 -0.80
N GLU A 19 -13.67 -6.49 -1.93
CA GLU A 19 -13.05 -6.23 -3.23
C GLU A 19 -12.43 -4.83 -3.21
N ASP A 20 -11.30 -4.68 -3.90
CA ASP A 20 -10.67 -3.38 -4.11
C ASP A 20 -11.52 -2.58 -5.10
N ALA A 21 -11.75 -1.30 -4.83
CA ALA A 21 -12.40 -0.42 -5.77
C ALA A 21 -11.44 -0.10 -6.93
N PRO A 22 -11.92 0.18 -8.15
CA PRO A 22 -11.04 0.45 -9.31
C PRO A 22 -10.00 1.56 -9.07
N GLN A 23 -10.37 2.58 -8.27
CA GLN A 23 -9.44 3.66 -7.89
C GLN A 23 -8.36 3.18 -6.92
N GLU A 24 -8.69 2.27 -6.00
CA GLU A 24 -7.73 1.68 -5.08
C GLU A 24 -6.74 0.79 -5.82
N ASP A 25 -7.20 0.02 -6.80
CA ASP A 25 -6.32 -0.82 -7.65
C ASP A 25 -5.26 0.03 -8.37
N ILE A 26 -5.66 1.18 -8.93
CA ILE A 26 -4.73 2.11 -9.56
C ILE A 26 -3.68 2.63 -8.56
N LEU A 27 -4.12 3.02 -7.35
CA LEU A 27 -3.20 3.47 -6.31
C LEU A 27 -2.24 2.35 -5.90
N ILE A 28 -2.74 1.13 -5.69
CA ILE A 28 -1.93 -0.03 -5.34
C ILE A 28 -0.85 -0.28 -6.40
N ASP A 29 -1.21 -0.22 -7.68
CA ASP A 29 -0.27 -0.46 -8.78
C ASP A 29 0.80 0.64 -8.89
N ILE A 30 0.42 1.90 -8.70
CA ILE A 30 1.36 3.03 -8.67
C ILE A 30 2.35 2.90 -7.51
N LEU A 31 1.85 2.69 -6.29
CA LEU A 31 2.69 2.50 -5.10
C LEU A 31 3.61 1.28 -5.26
N ALA A 32 3.09 0.17 -5.81
CA ALA A 32 3.89 -1.02 -6.07
C ALA A 32 5.01 -0.75 -7.09
N ALA A 33 4.75 0.02 -8.15
CA ALA A 33 5.76 0.40 -9.13
C ALA A 33 6.88 1.23 -8.49
N VAL A 34 6.52 2.23 -7.69
CA VAL A 34 7.46 3.08 -6.95
C VAL A 34 8.32 2.27 -5.99
N ILE A 35 7.73 1.33 -5.25
CA ILE A 35 8.50 0.47 -4.33
C ILE A 35 9.46 -0.44 -5.10
N LYS A 36 9.03 -1.02 -6.22
CA LYS A 36 9.90 -1.87 -7.04
C LYS A 36 11.10 -1.09 -7.56
N ASP A 37 10.88 0.12 -8.07
CA ASP A 37 11.96 0.98 -8.54
C ASP A 37 12.89 1.41 -7.39
N PHE A 38 12.33 1.79 -6.23
CA PHE A 38 13.10 2.07 -5.03
C PHE A 38 13.97 0.88 -4.58
N CYS A 39 13.44 -0.35 -4.65
CA CYS A 39 14.18 -1.57 -4.36
C CYS A 39 15.37 -1.77 -5.30
N ILE A 40 15.18 -1.50 -6.60
CA ILE A 40 16.24 -1.58 -7.61
C ILE A 40 17.33 -0.56 -7.30
N GLN A 41 16.96 0.70 -7.05
CA GLN A 41 17.91 1.78 -6.78
C GLN A 41 18.72 1.56 -5.49
N ASN A 42 18.16 0.87 -4.49
CA ASN A 42 18.81 0.63 -3.19
C ASN A 42 19.34 -0.80 -3.00
N HIS A 43 19.36 -1.62 -4.06
CA HIS A 43 19.78 -3.03 -4.01
C HIS A 43 19.06 -3.86 -2.93
N MET A 44 17.76 -3.62 -2.75
CA MET A 44 16.92 -4.33 -1.78
C MET A 44 15.97 -5.32 -2.46
N SER A 45 15.59 -6.37 -1.73
CA SER A 45 14.55 -7.30 -2.21
C SER A 45 13.17 -6.72 -1.95
N TYR A 46 12.30 -6.72 -2.98
CA TYR A 46 10.91 -6.30 -2.84
C TYR A 46 10.18 -7.08 -1.73
N GLY A 47 10.37 -8.39 -1.65
CA GLY A 47 9.72 -9.24 -0.64
C GLY A 47 10.18 -8.96 0.81
N LEU A 48 11.32 -8.30 0.99
CA LEU A 48 11.78 -7.81 2.29
C LEU A 48 11.03 -6.54 2.70
N LEU A 49 10.81 -5.62 1.75
CA LEU A 49 10.20 -4.32 2.00
C LEU A 49 8.68 -4.38 2.04
N SER A 50 8.05 -5.10 1.10
CA SER A 50 6.60 -5.08 0.93
C SER A 50 6.01 -6.39 0.42
N LYS A 51 4.69 -6.51 0.59
CA LYS A 51 3.83 -7.56 0.03
C LYS A 51 2.57 -6.91 -0.53
N LYS A 52 1.96 -7.53 -1.54
CA LYS A 52 0.72 -7.01 -2.15
C LYS A 52 -0.37 -6.76 -1.11
N GLN A 53 -0.53 -7.64 -0.12
CA GLN A 53 -1.52 -7.46 0.94
C GLN A 53 -1.29 -6.20 1.77
N TRP A 54 -0.05 -5.89 2.15
CA TRP A 54 0.25 -4.71 2.96
C TRP A 54 -0.02 -3.41 2.20
N LEU A 55 0.24 -3.38 0.88
CA LEU A 55 -0.13 -2.24 0.05
C LEU A 55 -1.64 -2.06 -0.07
N ARG A 56 -2.38 -3.15 -0.21
CA ARG A 56 -3.85 -3.11 -0.18
C ARG A 56 -4.36 -2.55 1.13
N ASP A 57 -3.88 -3.09 2.25
CA ASP A 57 -4.30 -2.65 3.57
C ASP A 57 -3.90 -1.19 3.81
N PHE A 58 -2.75 -0.75 3.28
CA PHE A 58 -2.30 0.65 3.36
C PHE A 58 -3.20 1.58 2.56
N VAL A 59 -3.54 1.23 1.32
CA VAL A 59 -4.45 2.06 0.51
C VAL A 59 -5.82 2.13 1.17
N ARG A 60 -6.35 0.98 1.61
CA ARG A 60 -7.66 0.91 2.27
C ARG A 60 -7.73 1.71 3.56
N SER A 61 -6.67 1.76 4.35
CA SER A 61 -6.65 2.60 5.56
C SER A 61 -6.74 4.10 5.25
N HIS A 62 -6.42 4.53 4.03
CA HIS A 62 -6.54 5.94 3.62
C HIS A 62 -7.80 6.22 2.81
N THR A 63 -8.41 5.21 2.18
CA THR A 63 -9.61 5.37 1.34
C THR A 63 -10.91 4.95 2.03
N ARG A 64 -10.84 4.20 3.14
CA ARG A 64 -12.01 3.65 3.84
C ARG A 64 -11.98 3.96 5.33
N GLU A 65 -13.05 4.56 5.83
CA GLU A 65 -13.18 4.96 7.24
C GLU A 65 -13.12 3.74 8.20
N ASP A 66 -13.65 2.58 7.80
CA ASP A 66 -13.68 1.36 8.62
C ASP A 66 -12.32 0.64 8.71
N GLU A 67 -11.31 1.14 7.99
CA GLU A 67 -9.97 0.56 7.90
C GLU A 67 -8.87 1.51 8.41
N ALA A 68 -9.20 2.75 8.76
CA ALA A 68 -8.23 3.82 9.04
C ALA A 68 -7.23 3.49 10.17
N ASP A 69 -7.70 2.88 11.25
CA ASP A 69 -6.87 2.60 12.43
C ASP A 69 -6.17 1.22 12.38
N LYS A 70 -6.23 0.51 11.24
CA LYS A 70 -5.65 -0.82 11.16
C LYS A 70 -4.13 -0.77 11.10
N PRO A 71 -3.42 -1.51 11.97
CA PRO A 71 -1.97 -1.50 11.98
C PRO A 71 -1.41 -2.08 10.69
N ASN A 72 -0.46 -1.36 10.07
CA ASN A 72 0.20 -1.78 8.84
C ASN A 72 1.73 -1.84 9.04
N PRO A 73 2.41 -2.92 8.59
CA PRO A 73 3.87 -2.98 8.61
C PRO A 73 4.58 -1.88 7.80
N LEU A 74 3.89 -1.24 6.86
CA LEU A 74 4.42 -0.11 6.08
C LEU A 74 4.41 1.21 6.86
N THR A 75 3.56 1.34 7.89
CA THR A 75 3.44 2.53 8.75
C THR A 75 4.10 2.37 10.11
N THR A 76 4.72 1.21 10.39
CA THR A 76 5.38 0.94 11.68
C THR A 76 6.82 0.42 11.53
N GLY A 77 7.66 0.72 12.54
CA GLY A 77 9.05 0.26 12.63
C GLY A 77 9.94 0.73 11.47
N TRP A 78 11.02 -0.01 11.21
CA TRP A 78 12.05 0.40 10.25
C TRP A 78 11.54 0.56 8.81
N ARG A 79 10.44 -0.11 8.44
CA ARG A 79 9.81 0.04 7.12
C ARG A 79 9.14 1.39 6.98
N ALA A 80 8.55 1.89 8.06
CA ALA A 80 7.98 3.24 8.08
C ALA A 80 9.06 4.30 7.87
N ASP A 81 10.20 4.12 8.54
CA ASP A 81 11.34 5.02 8.45
C ASP A 81 11.97 5.01 7.04
N CYS A 82 11.97 3.85 6.38
CA CYS A 82 12.56 3.69 5.05
C CYS A 82 11.63 4.13 3.92
N LEU A 83 10.34 3.80 4.00
CA LEU A 83 9.40 3.92 2.88
C LEU A 83 8.02 4.43 3.30
N GLY A 84 7.59 4.21 4.55
CA GLY A 84 6.25 4.61 5.01
C GLY A 84 5.96 6.09 4.80
N ARG A 85 6.89 6.98 5.17
CA ARG A 85 6.72 8.43 4.96
C ARG A 85 6.55 8.81 3.49
N LEU A 86 7.28 8.13 2.60
CA LEU A 86 7.17 8.34 1.16
C LEU A 86 5.78 7.95 0.65
N LEU A 87 5.30 6.76 1.04
CA LEU A 87 3.98 6.28 0.65
C LEU A 87 2.85 7.17 1.19
N GLU A 88 3.01 7.68 2.42
CA GLU A 88 2.06 8.58 3.06
C GLU A 88 1.98 9.91 2.31
N HIS A 89 3.11 10.54 1.98
CA HIS A 89 3.12 11.74 1.15
C HIS A 89 2.49 11.51 -0.23
N MET A 90 2.67 10.34 -0.82
CA MET A 90 2.04 10.02 -2.11
C MET A 90 0.52 9.91 -2.00
N ILE A 91 0.00 9.19 -1.01
CA ILE A 91 -1.44 8.94 -0.89
C ILE A 91 -2.21 10.18 -0.41
N GLU A 92 -1.58 11.06 0.36
CA GLU A 92 -2.12 12.35 0.78
C GLU A 92 -1.99 13.43 -0.30
N GLY A 93 -1.43 13.10 -1.47
CA GLY A 93 -1.23 14.06 -2.57
C GLY A 93 -0.18 15.12 -2.28
N ARG A 94 0.76 14.86 -1.38
CA ARG A 94 1.89 15.74 -1.01
C ARG A 94 3.19 15.40 -1.76
N ALA A 95 3.12 14.57 -2.79
CA ALA A 95 4.27 14.18 -3.61
C ALA A 95 3.93 14.14 -5.10
N ARG A 96 4.94 14.37 -5.95
CA ARG A 96 4.88 14.26 -7.41
C ARG A 96 5.67 13.05 -7.85
N ILE A 97 5.12 12.28 -8.78
CA ILE A 97 5.82 11.17 -9.43
C ILE A 97 6.30 11.64 -10.80
N ARG A 98 7.59 11.45 -11.08
CA ARG A 98 8.19 11.76 -12.37
C ARG A 98 9.01 10.57 -12.85
N ILE A 99 9.06 10.39 -14.17
CA ILE A 99 10.00 9.46 -14.80
C ILE A 99 11.24 10.28 -15.18
N ASP A 100 12.39 9.90 -14.62
CA ASP A 100 13.68 10.46 -14.99
C ASP A 100 14.48 9.49 -15.85
N ARG A 101 15.52 10.00 -16.50
CA ARG A 101 16.46 9.20 -17.30
C ARG A 101 17.88 9.47 -16.86
N HIS A 102 18.52 8.47 -16.27
CA HIS A 102 19.92 8.53 -15.82
C HIS A 102 20.71 7.38 -16.47
N GLU A 103 21.84 7.68 -17.10
CA GLU A 103 22.73 6.68 -17.72
C GLU A 103 22.05 5.70 -18.70
N GLY A 104 20.97 6.14 -19.33
CA GLY A 104 20.22 5.34 -20.30
C GLY A 104 19.08 4.51 -19.70
N GLU A 105 18.92 4.50 -18.38
CA GLU A 105 17.83 3.82 -17.68
C GLU A 105 16.71 4.79 -17.28
N HIS A 106 15.47 4.30 -17.27
CA HIS A 106 14.31 5.03 -16.75
C HIS A 106 14.14 4.72 -15.26
N ARG A 107 13.96 5.76 -14.44
CA ARG A 107 13.77 5.65 -13.00
C ARG A 107 12.54 6.43 -12.55
N ILE A 108 11.88 5.94 -11.50
CA ILE A 108 10.80 6.66 -10.85
C ILE A 108 11.43 7.56 -9.79
N VAL A 109 11.17 8.85 -9.91
CA VAL A 109 11.55 9.86 -8.91
C VAL A 109 10.28 10.36 -8.25
N VAL A 110 10.32 10.46 -6.93
CA VAL A 110 9.22 10.98 -6.13
C VAL A 110 9.72 12.22 -5.40
N ASP A 111 9.20 13.37 -5.82
CA ASP A 111 9.58 14.67 -5.28
C ASP A 111 8.49 15.17 -4.32
N PRO A 112 8.84 15.82 -3.19
CA PRO A 112 7.84 16.48 -2.36
C PRO A 112 7.13 17.57 -3.16
N MET A 113 5.83 17.77 -2.91
CA MET A 113 5.17 19.00 -3.31
C MET A 113 5.44 20.06 -2.27
N ASP A 114 6.03 21.17 -2.69
CA ASP A 114 6.06 22.38 -1.86
C ASP A 114 4.63 22.75 -1.48
N ALA A 115 4.42 23.13 -0.22
CA ALA A 115 3.16 23.72 0.21
C ALA A 115 3.03 25.09 -0.47
N GLU A 116 1.99 25.26 -1.29
CA GLU A 116 1.56 26.57 -1.81
C GLU A 116 1.12 27.51 -0.68
#